data_AF-A0A1F7R231-F1
#
_entry.id   AF-A0A1F7R231-F1
#
_cell.length_a   1.000
_cell.length_b   1.000
_cell.length_c   1.000
_cell.angle_alpha   90.00
_cell.angle_beta   90.00
_cell.angle_gamma   90.00
#
_symmetry.space_group_name_H-M   'P 1'
#
loop_
_entity.id
_entity.type
_entity.pdbx_description
1 polymer ?
#
loop_
_entity_poly.entity_id
_entity_poly.type
_entity_poly.pdbx_seq_one_letter_code
_entity_poly.pdbx_strand_id
1 'polypeptide(L)'
;MKTAEQQIKDWSQTFANPPKLNQQATINVGLLSVIFLVMAVLQLASFNDFKFALGGLGITSSPETMAVILIVAEVWAALGFLKIRLHGLIRFFSGFFAVFAAGFWFLASAQIVTSLNVSQIFNSGFFGKYLAQQPGWWTILEASVFLFWVVYALRLAKR
;
A
#
# COMPACT_ATOMS: atom_id res chain seq x y z
N MET A 1 6.12 40.51 8.57
CA MET A 1 5.45 39.36 9.20
C MET A 1 4.13 39.15 8.49
N LYS A 2 3.82 37.92 8.03
CA LYS A 2 2.51 37.62 7.43
C LYS A 2 1.43 37.69 8.52
N THR A 3 0.28 38.30 8.22
CA THR A 3 -0.86 38.30 9.14
C THR A 3 -1.43 36.89 9.27
N ALA A 4 -2.08 36.56 10.39
CA ALA A 4 -2.69 35.26 10.61
C ALA A 4 -3.68 34.88 9.49
N GLU A 5 -4.42 35.87 8.95
CA GLU A 5 -5.30 35.68 7.80
C GLU A 5 -4.55 35.28 6.53
N GLN A 6 -3.39 35.88 6.25
CA GLN A 6 -2.54 35.49 5.12
C GLN A 6 -1.96 34.09 5.31
N GLN A 7 -1.58 33.72 6.54
CA GLN A 7 -1.11 32.37 6.84
C GLN A 7 -2.20 31.31 6.65
N ILE A 8 -3.44 31.59 7.07
CA ILE A 8 -4.59 30.69 6.86
C ILE A 8 -4.95 30.58 5.38
N LYS A 9 -4.90 31.70 4.64
CA LYS A 9 -5.18 31.73 3.21
C LYS A 9 -4.11 30.98 2.42
N ASP A 10 -2.83 31.21 2.72
CA ASP A 10 -1.71 30.46 2.15
C ASP A 10 -1.80 28.97 2.50
N TRP A 11 -2.12 28.62 3.74
CA TRP A 11 -2.42 27.23 4.12
C TRP A 11 -3.50 26.64 3.22
N SER A 12 -4.66 27.30 3.12
CA SER A 12 -5.79 26.84 2.31
C SER A 12 -5.47 26.69 0.81
N GLN A 13 -4.53 27.50 0.29
CA GLN A 13 -4.06 27.43 -1.10
C GLN A 13 -2.98 26.36 -1.30
N THR A 14 -2.17 26.07 -0.28
CA THR A 14 -1.09 25.07 -0.32
C THR A 14 -1.66 23.64 -0.20
N PHE A 15 -2.82 23.45 0.42
CA PHE A 15 -3.52 22.16 0.39
C PHE A 15 -4.21 21.94 -0.95
N ALA A 16 -3.75 20.93 -1.69
CA ALA A 16 -4.40 20.51 -2.92
C ALA A 16 -5.84 20.08 -2.59
N ASN A 17 -6.83 20.75 -3.19
CA ASN A 17 -8.22 20.33 -3.12
C ASN A 17 -8.31 18.84 -3.50
N PRO A 18 -9.05 18.01 -2.73
CA PRO A 18 -9.15 16.58 -3.01
C PRO A 18 -9.61 16.35 -4.45
N PRO A 19 -9.15 15.28 -5.14
CA PRO A 19 -9.53 15.01 -6.52
C PRO A 19 -11.06 15.03 -6.67
N LYS A 20 -11.54 15.67 -7.75
CA LYS A 20 -12.99 15.76 -8.02
C LYS A 20 -13.43 14.43 -8.64
N LEU A 21 -13.63 13.43 -7.78
CA LEU A 21 -14.11 12.11 -8.17
C LEU A 21 -15.64 12.07 -8.10
N ASN A 22 -16.27 11.32 -9.00
CA ASN A 22 -17.68 10.96 -8.85
C ASN A 22 -17.86 10.03 -7.62
N GLN A 23 -19.10 9.78 -7.20
CA GLN A 23 -19.37 9.00 -5.99
C GLN A 23 -18.79 7.58 -6.08
N GLN A 24 -18.95 6.91 -7.23
CA GLN A 24 -18.42 5.56 -7.45
C GLN A 24 -16.89 5.51 -7.36
N ALA A 25 -16.20 6.44 -8.01
CA ALA A 25 -14.75 6.53 -7.95
C ALA A 25 -14.24 6.89 -6.55
N THR A 26 -14.99 7.72 -5.81
CA THR A 26 -14.68 8.02 -4.41
C THR A 26 -14.75 6.76 -3.54
N ILE A 27 -15.79 5.95 -3.71
CA ILE A 27 -15.93 4.68 -2.99
C ILE A 27 -14.78 3.73 -3.37
N ASN A 28 -14.53 3.55 -4.67
CA ASN A 28 -13.47 2.66 -5.15
C ASN A 28 -12.08 3.05 -4.61
N VAL A 29 -11.74 4.34 -4.62
CA VAL A 29 -10.47 4.83 -4.10
C VAL A 29 -10.43 4.74 -2.56
N GLY A 30 -11.55 5.01 -1.89
CA GLY A 30 -11.68 4.83 -0.44
C GLY A 30 -11.49 3.38 0.00
N LEU A 31 -12.00 2.42 -0.76
CA LEU A 31 -11.82 0.99 -0.50
C LEU A 31 -10.34 0.58 -0.55
N LEU A 32 -9.56 1.09 -1.51
CA LEU A 32 -8.11 0.86 -1.54
C LEU A 32 -7.43 1.37 -0.27
N SER A 33 -7.82 2.54 0.22
CA SER A 33 -7.30 3.07 1.47
C SER A 33 -7.56 2.13 2.64
N VAL A 34 -8.78 1.60 2.74
CA VAL A 34 -9.16 0.62 3.77
C VAL A 34 -8.33 -0.66 3.64
N ILE A 35 -8.16 -1.19 2.42
CA ILE A 35 -7.37 -2.40 2.18
C ILE A 35 -5.93 -2.21 2.65
N PHE A 36 -5.27 -1.12 2.27
CA PHE A 36 -3.92 -0.80 2.72
C PHE A 36 -3.82 -0.69 4.25
N LEU A 37 -4.79 -0.05 4.92
CA LEU A 37 -4.80 0.02 6.39
C LEU A 37 -5.00 -1.36 7.03
N VAL A 38 -5.90 -2.18 6.48
CA VAL A 38 -6.14 -3.53 6.99
C VAL A 38 -4.89 -4.39 6.84
N MET A 39 -4.22 -4.35 5.68
CA MET A 39 -2.94 -5.03 5.47
C MET A 39 -1.91 -4.60 6.52
N ALA A 40 -1.70 -3.28 6.67
CA ALA A 40 -0.72 -2.74 7.62
C ALA A 40 -1.02 -3.14 9.07
N VAL A 41 -2.29 -3.08 9.48
CA VAL A 41 -2.73 -3.46 10.83
C VAL A 41 -2.54 -4.95 11.08
N LEU A 42 -2.92 -5.80 10.12
CA LEU A 42 -2.80 -7.26 10.27
C LEU A 42 -1.34 -7.71 10.23
N GLN A 43 -0.51 -7.12 9.38
CA GLN A 43 0.93 -7.32 9.35
C GLN A 43 1.58 -6.88 10.66
N LEU A 44 1.19 -5.72 11.22
CA LEU A 44 1.68 -5.26 12.52
C LEU A 44 1.22 -6.18 13.67
N ALA A 45 -0.04 -6.60 13.67
CA ALA A 45 -0.60 -7.50 14.68
C ALA A 45 0.00 -8.92 14.62
N SER A 46 0.59 -9.30 13.50
CA SER A 46 1.29 -10.57 13.30
C SER A 46 2.73 -10.37 12.83
N PHE A 47 3.38 -9.35 13.38
CA PHE A 47 4.69 -8.90 12.92
C PHE A 47 5.76 -10.00 12.90
N ASN A 48 5.76 -10.90 13.89
CA ASN A 48 6.70 -12.02 13.92
C ASN A 48 6.48 -12.97 12.74
N ASP A 49 5.25 -13.41 12.52
CA ASP A 49 4.89 -14.29 11.41
C ASP A 49 5.14 -13.63 10.05
N PHE A 50 4.84 -12.33 9.95
CA PHE A 50 5.09 -11.55 8.75
C PHE A 50 6.59 -11.46 8.43
N LYS A 51 7.45 -11.20 9.42
CA LYS A 51 8.91 -11.24 9.24
C LYS A 51 9.41 -12.62 8.80
N PHE A 52 8.88 -13.70 9.38
CA PHE A 52 9.23 -15.06 8.96
C PHE A 52 8.82 -15.31 7.50
N ALA A 53 7.62 -14.86 7.11
CA ALA A 53 7.18 -14.93 5.71
C ALA A 53 8.14 -14.18 4.79
N LEU A 54 8.54 -12.96 5.14
CA LEU A 54 9.53 -12.16 4.38
C LEU A 54 10.90 -12.83 4.32
N GLY A 55 11.37 -13.44 5.39
CA GLY A 55 12.60 -14.25 5.39
C GLY A 55 12.51 -15.43 4.42
N GLY A 56 11.33 -16.06 4.34
CA GLY A 56 11.02 -17.11 3.36
C GLY A 56 11.05 -16.64 1.90
N LEU A 57 10.85 -15.33 1.64
CA LEU A 57 10.97 -14.73 0.30
C LEU A 57 12.44 -14.54 -0.15
N GLY A 58 13.41 -14.91 0.67
CA GLY A 58 14.84 -14.68 0.39
C GLY A 58 15.34 -13.30 0.80
N ILE A 59 14.55 -12.53 1.55
CA ILE A 59 15.01 -11.28 2.20
C ILE A 59 15.78 -11.70 3.46
N THR A 60 16.99 -12.20 3.28
CA THR A 60 17.77 -12.84 4.34
C THR A 60 18.62 -11.88 5.17
N SER A 61 18.95 -10.71 4.63
CA SER A 61 19.85 -9.76 5.31
C SER A 61 19.17 -8.88 6.36
N SER A 62 17.87 -8.54 6.20
CA SER A 62 17.10 -7.83 7.23
C SER A 62 15.57 -7.89 7.00
N PRO A 63 14.92 -9.03 7.31
CA PRO A 63 13.46 -9.17 7.22
C PRO A 63 12.71 -8.16 8.12
N GLU A 64 13.24 -7.84 9.30
CA GLU A 64 12.63 -6.89 10.25
C GLU A 64 12.49 -5.51 9.62
N THR A 65 13.57 -5.01 9.01
CA THR A 65 13.61 -3.67 8.41
C THR A 65 12.62 -3.60 7.25
N MET A 66 12.59 -4.63 6.40
CA MET A 66 11.65 -4.67 5.29
C MET A 66 10.19 -4.71 5.78
N ALA A 67 9.90 -5.47 6.82
CA ALA A 67 8.56 -5.53 7.43
C ALA A 67 8.09 -4.14 7.88
N VAL A 68 8.96 -3.39 8.56
CA VAL A 68 8.65 -2.02 9.00
C VAL A 68 8.46 -1.09 7.80
N ILE A 69 9.34 -1.17 6.79
CA ILE A 69 9.24 -0.36 5.57
C ILE A 69 7.91 -0.60 4.86
N LEU A 70 7.48 -1.86 4.72
CA LEU A 70 6.21 -2.21 4.07
C LEU A 70 5.01 -1.70 4.87
N ILE A 71 4.96 -1.93 6.18
CA ILE A 71 3.85 -1.45 7.02
C ILE A 71 3.76 0.09 6.93
N VAL A 72 4.88 0.80 7.02
CA VAL A 72 4.91 2.26 6.90
C VAL A 72 4.47 2.70 5.50
N ALA A 73 4.94 2.02 4.45
CA ALA A 73 4.54 2.31 3.07
C ALA A 73 3.03 2.09 2.86
N GLU A 74 2.45 1.04 3.41
CA GLU A 74 1.02 0.74 3.32
C GLU A 74 0.18 1.80 4.06
N VAL A 75 0.60 2.23 5.26
CA VAL A 75 -0.08 3.33 5.98
C VAL A 75 0.00 4.63 5.18
N TRP A 76 1.18 4.97 4.62
CA TRP A 76 1.33 6.14 3.78
C TRP A 76 0.50 6.06 2.48
N ALA A 77 0.47 4.90 1.84
CA ALA A 77 -0.34 4.63 0.67
C ALA A 77 -1.82 4.90 0.96
N ALA A 78 -2.33 4.40 2.09
CA ALA A 78 -3.70 4.60 2.51
C ALA A 78 -4.08 6.08 2.62
N LEU A 79 -3.21 6.90 3.23
CA LEU A 79 -3.45 8.35 3.39
C LEU A 79 -3.66 9.05 2.05
N GLY A 80 -2.91 8.66 1.01
CA GLY A 80 -3.01 9.25 -0.33
C GLY A 80 -4.39 9.09 -0.98
N PHE A 81 -5.07 7.98 -0.67
CA PHE A 81 -6.37 7.62 -1.22
C PHE A 81 -7.57 8.12 -0.39
N LEU A 82 -7.35 8.57 0.85
CA LEU A 82 -8.41 9.21 1.62
C LEU A 82 -8.84 10.54 0.98
N LYS A 83 -10.14 10.85 1.07
CA LYS A 83 -10.73 12.13 0.60
C LYS A 83 -10.45 13.27 1.58
N ILE A 84 -9.19 13.42 1.99
CA ILE A 84 -8.72 14.46 2.89
C ILE A 84 -7.90 15.50 2.10
N ARG A 85 -7.86 16.72 2.66
CA ARG A 85 -7.01 17.81 2.15
C ARG A 85 -5.57 17.51 2.55
N LEU A 86 -4.74 17.16 1.57
CA LEU A 86 -3.32 16.87 1.77
C LEU A 86 -2.48 17.80 0.91
N HIS A 87 -1.28 18.07 1.39
CA HIS A 87 -0.26 18.76 0.61
C HIS A 87 0.09 17.95 -0.65
N GLY A 88 0.38 18.62 -1.77
CA GLY A 88 0.68 17.96 -3.05
C GLY A 88 1.83 16.94 -2.95
N LEU A 89 2.92 17.29 -2.24
CA LEU A 89 4.04 16.37 -1.98
C LEU A 89 3.63 15.12 -1.20
N ILE A 90 2.79 15.27 -0.17
CA ILE A 90 2.32 14.12 0.62
C ILE A 90 1.53 13.17 -0.28
N ARG A 91 0.64 13.71 -1.13
CA ARG A 91 -0.13 12.89 -2.07
C ARG A 91 0.75 12.23 -3.13
N PHE A 92 1.81 12.90 -3.58
CA PHE A 92 2.81 12.33 -4.49
C PHE A 92 3.55 11.15 -3.83
N PHE A 93 4.12 11.34 -2.64
CA PHE A 93 4.81 10.27 -1.93
C PHE A 93 3.88 9.12 -1.54
N SER A 94 2.65 9.41 -1.14
CA SER A 94 1.64 8.38 -0.86
C SER A 94 1.36 7.54 -2.10
N GLY A 95 1.27 8.16 -3.28
CA GLY A 95 1.12 7.42 -4.54
C GLY A 95 2.34 6.58 -4.88
N PHE A 96 3.56 7.09 -4.64
CA PHE A 96 4.79 6.32 -4.78
C PHE A 96 4.80 5.10 -3.85
N PHE A 97 4.48 5.28 -2.56
CA PHE A 97 4.42 4.19 -1.60
C PHE A 97 3.33 3.15 -1.92
N ALA A 98 2.19 3.58 -2.46
CA ALA A 98 1.14 2.67 -2.92
C ALA A 98 1.63 1.76 -4.05
N VAL A 99 2.30 2.33 -5.07
CA VAL A 99 2.88 1.55 -6.17
C VAL A 99 4.01 0.66 -5.68
N PHE A 100 4.86 1.17 -4.78
CA PHE A 100 5.93 0.39 -4.17
C PHE A 100 5.40 -0.82 -3.41
N ALA A 101 4.43 -0.65 -2.51
CA ALA A 101 3.87 -1.74 -1.71
C ALA A 101 3.13 -2.77 -2.59
N ALA A 102 2.25 -2.31 -3.49
CA ALA A 102 1.53 -3.22 -4.39
C ALA A 102 2.48 -3.93 -5.39
N GLY A 103 3.49 -3.21 -5.89
CA GLY A 103 4.52 -3.74 -6.77
C GLY A 103 5.42 -4.75 -6.07
N PHE A 104 5.81 -4.48 -4.83
CA PHE A 104 6.54 -5.43 -3.98
C PHE A 104 5.76 -6.73 -3.86
N TRP A 105 4.48 -6.66 -3.50
CA TRP A 105 3.65 -7.84 -3.31
C TRP A 105 3.42 -8.64 -4.60
N PHE A 106 3.28 -7.96 -5.73
CA PHE A 106 3.25 -8.59 -7.05
C PHE A 106 4.56 -9.31 -7.37
N LEU A 107 5.70 -8.65 -7.22
CA LEU A 107 7.01 -9.24 -7.51
C LEU A 107 7.34 -10.39 -6.55
N ALA A 108 7.05 -10.24 -5.26
CA ALA A 108 7.19 -11.30 -4.27
C ALA A 108 6.36 -12.53 -4.64
N SER A 109 5.09 -12.34 -4.99
CA SER A 109 4.21 -13.45 -5.42
C SER A 109 4.73 -14.11 -6.69
N ALA A 110 5.14 -13.33 -7.68
CA ALA A 110 5.71 -13.84 -8.92
C ALA A 110 6.99 -14.63 -8.66
N GLN A 111 7.89 -14.11 -7.82
CA GLN A 111 9.15 -14.75 -7.47
C GLN A 111 8.92 -16.08 -6.75
N ILE A 112 8.02 -16.13 -5.75
CA ILE A 112 7.71 -17.37 -5.05
C ILE A 112 7.22 -18.43 -6.02
N VAL A 113 6.21 -18.11 -6.83
CA VAL A 113 5.55 -19.07 -7.72
C VAL A 113 6.44 -19.54 -8.86
N THR A 114 7.35 -18.68 -9.34
CA THR A 114 8.33 -19.04 -10.36
C THR A 114 9.56 -19.74 -9.80
N SER A 115 9.86 -19.57 -8.51
CA SER A 115 10.90 -20.34 -7.82
C SER A 115 10.43 -21.76 -7.52
N LEU A 116 11.35 -22.72 -7.47
CA LEU A 116 11.03 -24.12 -7.10
C LEU A 116 10.63 -24.29 -5.62
N ASN A 117 10.55 -23.20 -4.84
CA ASN A 117 10.34 -23.21 -3.40
C ASN A 117 8.87 -23.03 -2.97
N VAL A 118 7.91 -23.09 -3.91
CA VAL A 118 6.47 -22.93 -3.62
C VAL A 118 5.97 -23.86 -2.51
N SER A 119 6.53 -25.07 -2.40
CA SER A 119 6.15 -26.06 -1.39
C SER A 119 6.66 -25.77 0.02
N GLN A 120 7.59 -24.82 0.18
CA GLN A 120 8.20 -24.48 1.47
C GLN A 120 7.58 -23.25 2.12
N ILE A 121 6.79 -22.46 1.39
CA ILE A 121 6.16 -21.23 1.87
C ILE A 121 4.66 -21.45 1.99
N PHE A 122 4.14 -21.44 3.22
CA PHE A 122 2.73 -21.68 3.50
C PHE A 122 1.86 -20.42 3.49
N ASN A 123 2.47 -19.23 3.42
CA ASN A 123 1.76 -17.96 3.50
C ASN A 123 2.39 -16.91 2.58
N SER A 124 1.57 -16.30 1.72
CA SER A 124 1.95 -15.19 0.84
C SER A 124 2.30 -13.90 1.60
N GLY A 125 1.82 -13.74 2.84
CA GLY A 125 2.19 -12.65 3.74
C GLY A 125 1.37 -11.35 3.59
N PHE A 126 0.50 -11.25 2.57
CA PHE A 126 -0.31 -10.05 2.26
C PHE A 126 -1.01 -9.44 3.48
N PHE A 127 -1.61 -10.27 4.31
CA PHE A 127 -2.36 -9.87 5.51
C PHE A 127 -1.76 -10.50 6.79
N GLY A 128 -0.45 -10.73 6.79
CA GLY A 128 0.22 -11.43 7.88
C GLY A 128 -0.36 -12.84 8.10
N LYS A 129 -0.54 -13.27 9.34
CA LYS A 129 -1.03 -14.62 9.66
C LYS A 129 -2.54 -14.84 9.48
N TYR A 130 -3.32 -13.75 9.39
CA TYR A 130 -4.78 -13.81 9.54
C TYR A 130 -5.51 -14.19 8.24
N LEU A 131 -4.88 -13.96 7.09
CA LEU A 131 -5.33 -14.46 5.80
C LEU A 131 -4.19 -15.28 5.17
N ALA A 132 -3.87 -16.41 5.82
CA ALA A 132 -2.84 -17.30 5.31
C ALA A 132 -3.29 -17.92 4.00
N GLN A 133 -2.60 -17.57 2.92
CA GLN A 133 -2.88 -18.08 1.59
C GLN A 133 -1.62 -18.73 1.04
N GLN A 134 -1.75 -19.98 0.59
CA GLN A 134 -0.65 -20.68 -0.04
C GLN A 134 -0.29 -19.96 -1.35
N PRO A 135 0.99 -19.59 -1.55
CA PRO A 135 1.43 -18.97 -2.80
C PRO A 135 1.13 -19.84 -4.01
N GLY A 136 0.57 -19.24 -5.07
CA GLY A 136 0.23 -19.91 -6.31
C GLY A 136 -0.11 -18.94 -7.43
N TRP A 137 -0.48 -19.45 -8.59
CA TRP A 137 -0.89 -18.58 -9.71
C TRP A 137 -2.05 -17.65 -9.36
N TRP A 138 -2.92 -18.10 -8.45
CA TRP A 138 -4.01 -17.27 -7.94
C TRP A 138 -3.52 -16.08 -7.12
N THR A 139 -2.50 -16.23 -6.27
CA THR A 139 -1.92 -15.11 -5.52
C THR A 139 -1.25 -14.09 -6.44
N ILE A 140 -0.64 -14.53 -7.55
CA ILE A 140 -0.12 -13.61 -8.58
C ILE A 140 -1.27 -12.82 -9.21
N LEU A 141 -2.36 -13.50 -9.57
CA LEU A 141 -3.52 -12.84 -10.18
C LEU A 141 -4.08 -11.76 -9.24
N GLU A 142 -4.29 -12.08 -7.97
CA GLU A 142 -4.75 -11.14 -6.94
C GLU A 142 -3.80 -9.96 -6.79
N ALA A 143 -2.49 -10.21 -6.70
CA ALA A 143 -1.47 -9.16 -6.63
C ALA A 143 -1.47 -8.27 -7.88
N SER A 144 -1.70 -8.85 -9.05
CA SER A 144 -1.78 -8.13 -10.33
C SER A 144 -3.01 -7.23 -10.39
N VAL A 145 -4.16 -7.75 -9.97
CA VAL A 145 -5.42 -6.98 -9.89
C VAL A 145 -5.27 -5.84 -8.88
N PHE A 146 -4.66 -6.11 -7.73
CA PHE A 146 -4.39 -5.09 -6.71
C PHE A 146 -3.46 -3.99 -7.24
N LEU A 147 -2.33 -4.35 -7.85
CA LEU A 147 -1.42 -3.39 -8.48
C LEU A 147 -2.10 -2.58 -9.59
N PHE A 148 -2.88 -3.24 -10.46
CA PHE A 148 -3.65 -2.55 -11.49
C PHE A 148 -4.64 -1.56 -10.88
N TRP A 149 -5.35 -1.96 -9.82
CA TRP A 149 -6.31 -1.10 -9.13
C TRP A 149 -5.62 0.13 -8.51
N VAL A 150 -4.45 -0.05 -7.89
CA VAL A 150 -3.63 1.06 -7.38
C VAL A 150 -3.25 2.03 -8.50
N VAL A 151 -2.72 1.54 -9.62
CA VAL A 151 -2.32 2.38 -10.76
C VAL A 151 -3.53 3.11 -11.35
N TYR A 152 -4.66 2.41 -11.49
CA TYR A 152 -5.92 2.99 -11.97
C TYR A 152 -6.44 4.10 -11.05
N ALA A 153 -6.46 3.84 -9.73
CA ALA A 153 -6.88 4.81 -8.72
C ALA A 153 -5.98 6.06 -8.70
N LEU A 154 -4.67 5.88 -8.85
CA LEU A 154 -3.74 7.02 -8.96
C LEU A 154 -3.98 7.84 -10.22
N ARG A 155 -4.33 7.21 -11.34
CA ARG A 155 -4.72 7.93 -12.57
C ARG A 155 -6.02 8.72 -12.38
N LEU A 156 -7.00 8.15 -11.70
CA LEU A 156 -8.23 8.88 -11.34
C LEU A 156 -7.97 10.04 -10.39
N ALA A 157 -7.00 9.89 -9.48
CA ALA A 157 -6.66 10.91 -8.48
C ALA A 157 -5.70 12.00 -9.01
N LYS A 158 -5.07 11.81 -10.18
CA LYS A 158 -4.29 12.84 -10.86
C LYS A 158 -5.25 13.92 -11.40
N ARG A 159 -5.08 15.14 -10.90
CA ARG A 159 -5.61 16.35 -11.52
C ARG A 159 -4.62 16.86 -12.56
#